data_AF-A0A920SGZ7-F1
#
_entry.id   AF-A0A920SGZ7-F1
#
_cell.length_a   1.000
_cell.length_b   1.000
_cell.length_c   1.000
_cell.angle_alpha   90.00
_cell.angle_beta   90.00
_cell.angle_gamma   90.00
#
_symmetry.space_group_name_H-M   'P 1'
#
loop_
_entity.id
_entity.type
_entity.pdbx_description
1 polymer ?
#
loop_
_entity_poly.entity_id
_entity_poly.type
_entity_poly.pdbx_seq_one_letter_code
_entity_poly.pdbx_strand_id
1 'polypeptide(L)' 'MDKVVAKEKISIAIVAVPVEFTQNVVDQLVACGVRAILNYAPITPQVREGIRIRNIDPVLSLQSMTYYINED' A
#
# COMPACT_ATOMS: atom_id res chain seq x y z
N MET A 1 4.58 9.98 12.46
CA MET A 1 3.60 8.96 12.02
C MET A 1 2.96 8.28 13.22
N ASP A 2 3.78 7.80 14.14
CA ASP A 2 3.41 6.88 15.23
C ASP A 2 2.29 7.39 16.15
N LYS A 3 2.38 8.65 16.59
CA LYS A 3 1.37 9.24 17.48
C LYS A 3 -0.03 9.26 16.87
N VAL A 4 -0.15 9.54 15.58
CA VAL A 4 -1.46 9.62 14.90
C VAL A 4 -2.00 8.22 14.65
N VAL A 5 -1.17 7.32 14.11
CA VAL A 5 -1.58 5.93 13.79
C VAL A 5 -2.06 5.21 15.05
N ALA A 6 -1.32 5.31 16.15
CA ALA A 6 -1.69 4.68 17.41
C ALA A 6 -2.92 5.34 18.07
N LYS A 7 -2.96 6.68 18.14
CA LYS A 7 -4.07 7.43 18.78
C LYS A 7 -5.40 7.21 18.06
N GLU A 8 -5.38 7.24 16.73
CA GLU A 8 -6.57 7.09 15.90
C GLU A 8 -6.88 5.63 15.56
N LYS A 9 -6.08 4.68 16.07
CA LYS A 9 -6.25 3.22 15.89
C LYS A 9 -6.35 2.82 14.40
N ILE A 10 -5.50 3.43 13.58
CA ILE A 10 -5.49 3.20 12.13
C ILE A 10 -5.10 1.75 11.85
N SER A 11 -6.01 0.99 11.24
CA SER A 11 -5.80 -0.43 10.93
C SER A 11 -5.37 -0.69 9.48
N ILE A 12 -5.63 0.26 8.57
CA ILE A 12 -5.37 0.16 7.13
C ILE A 12 -4.61 1.40 6.66
N ALA A 13 -3.54 1.21 5.89
CA ALA A 13 -2.77 2.30 5.31
C ALA A 13 -2.61 2.14 3.78
N ILE A 14 -2.39 3.26 3.08
CA ILE A 14 -1.97 3.27 1.68
C ILE A 14 -0.50 3.69 1.63
N VAL A 15 0.33 2.94 0.91
CA VAL A 15 1.75 3.25 0.69
C VAL A 15 1.96 3.59 -0.77
N ALA A 16 2.35 4.84 -1.04
CA ALA A 16 2.56 5.39 -2.39
C ALA A 16 3.84 6.24 -2.42
N VAL A 17 4.93 5.67 -1.91
CA VAL A 17 6.25 6.32 -1.81
C VAL A 17 7.21 5.79 -2.88
N PRO A 18 8.32 6.48 -3.18
CA PRO A 18 9.38 5.94 -4.02
C PRO A 18 9.90 4.59 -3.50
N VAL A 19 10.45 3.79 -4.42
CA VAL A 19 10.83 2.40 -4.16
C VAL A 19 11.81 2.28 -2.98
N GLU A 20 12.79 3.19 -2.88
CA GLU A 20 13.81 3.17 -1.83
C GLU A 20 13.25 3.36 -0.41
N PHE A 21 12.03 3.90 -0.27
CA PHE A 21 11.40 4.17 1.03
C PHE A 21 10.33 3.15 1.41
N THR A 22 9.92 2.27 0.49
CA THR A 22 8.73 1.42 0.65
C THR A 22 8.84 0.51 1.88
N GLN A 23 9.96 -0.21 2.03
CA GLN A 23 10.15 -1.13 3.15
C GLN A 23 10.17 -0.38 4.49
N ASN A 24 10.90 0.74 4.58
CA ASN A 24 11.02 1.51 5.81
C ASN A 24 9.67 2.06 6.28
N VAL A 25 8.86 2.58 5.35
CA VAL A 25 7.52 3.11 5.66
C VAL A 25 6.58 1.99 6.12
N VAL A 26 6.63 0.83 5.45
CA VAL A 26 5.84 -0.35 5.81
C VAL A 26 6.19 -0.85 7.20
N ASP A 27 7.48 -0.95 7.53
CA ASP A 27 7.95 -1.38 8.84
C ASP A 27 7.46 -0.45 9.95
N GLN A 28 7.52 0.87 9.73
CA GLN A 28 7.02 1.86 10.67
C GLN A 28 5.50 1.75 10.86
N LEU A 29 4.73 1.61 9.78
CA LEU A 29 3.28 1.44 9.85
C LEU A 29 2.89 0.18 10.63
N VAL A 30 3.57 -0.94 10.38
CA VAL A 30 3.37 -2.21 11.09
C VAL A 30 3.73 -2.06 12.57
N ALA A 31 4.85 -1.41 12.90
CA ALA A 31 5.25 -1.14 14.28
C ALA A 31 4.22 -0.28 15.04
N CYS A 32 3.47 0.56 14.32
CA CYS A 32 2.40 1.38 14.88
C CYS A 32 1.04 0.67 14.99
N GLY A 33 0.94 -0.59 14.57
CA GLY A 33 -0.26 -1.41 14.70
C GLY A 33 -1.15 -1.48 13.44
N VAL A 34 -0.68 -0.97 12.29
CA VAL A 34 -1.37 -1.20 11.01
C VAL A 34 -1.34 -2.69 10.68
N ARG A 35 -2.48 -3.23 10.26
CA ARG A 35 -2.65 -4.67 9.94
C ARG A 35 -2.89 -4.94 8.47
N ALA A 36 -3.28 -3.93 7.69
CA ALA A 36 -3.45 -4.04 6.26
C ALA A 36 -2.83 -2.85 5.52
N ILE A 37 -2.18 -3.12 4.40
CA ILE A 37 -1.52 -2.11 3.57
C ILE A 37 -1.97 -2.29 2.12
N LEU A 38 -2.45 -1.20 1.53
CA LEU A 38 -2.65 -1.07 0.10
C LEU A 38 -1.38 -0.44 -0.50
N ASN A 39 -0.62 -1.21 -1.25
CA ASN A 39 0.69 -0.83 -1.74
C ASN A 39 0.64 -0.43 -3.22
N TYR A 40 0.93 0.84 -3.51
CA TYR A 40 1.08 1.40 -4.85
C TYR A 40 2.55 1.48 -5.29
N ALA A 41 3.49 1.14 -4.40
CA ALA A 41 4.90 1.15 -4.76
C ALA A 41 5.23 -0.03 -5.70
N PRO A 42 6.23 0.12 -6.60
CA PRO A 42 6.55 -0.87 -7.63
C PRO A 42 7.33 -2.09 -7.09
N ILE A 43 7.24 -2.39 -5.80
CA ILE A 43 7.82 -3.58 -5.16
C ILE A 43 6.87 -4.11 -4.09
N THR A 44 6.96 -5.40 -3.80
CA THR A 44 6.25 -5.99 -2.64
C THR A 44 7.15 -5.93 -1.41
N PRO A 45 6.80 -5.16 -0.36
CA PRO A 45 7.58 -5.11 0.87
C PRO A 45 7.43 -6.40 1.67
N GLN A 46 8.48 -6.77 2.40
CA GLN A 46 8.47 -7.93 3.29
C GLN A 46 7.78 -7.56 4.61
N VAL A 47 6.89 -8.41 5.10
CA VAL A 47 6.18 -8.19 6.37
C VAL A 47 6.07 -9.49 7.17
N ARG A 48 5.89 -9.34 8.48
CA ARG A 48 5.64 -10.46 9.38
C ARG A 48 4.28 -11.11 9.10
N GLU A 49 4.15 -12.36 9.52
CA GLU A 49 2.90 -13.12 9.44
C GLU A 49 1.76 -12.36 10.15
N GLY A 50 0.57 -12.37 9.54
CA GLY A 50 -0.60 -11.66 10.04
C GLY A 50 -0.81 -10.24 9.48
N ILE A 51 0.14 -9.68 8.72
CA ILE A 51 -0.04 -8.42 7.98
C ILE A 51 -0.54 -8.71 6.57
N ARG A 52 -1.63 -8.04 6.16
CA ARG A 52 -2.17 -8.17 4.79
C ARG A 52 -1.62 -7.06 3.90
N ILE A 53 -0.93 -7.43 2.82
CA ILE A 53 -0.57 -6.48 1.76
C ILE A 53 -1.42 -6.77 0.53
N ARG A 54 -1.98 -5.72 -0.06
CA ARG A 54 -2.55 -5.74 -1.41
C ARG A 54 -1.77 -4.79 -2.28
N ASN A 55 -1.07 -5.32 -3.28
CA ASN A 55 -0.42 -4.50 -4.29
C ASN A 55 -1.45 -4.00 -5.32
N ILE A 56 -1.35 -2.73 -5.69
CA ILE A 56 -2.13 -2.10 -6.76
C ILE A 56 -1.17 -1.70 -7.86
N ASP A 57 -1.46 -2.18 -9.07
CA ASP A 57 -0.81 -1.71 -10.28
C ASP A 57 -1.75 -0.72 -10.99
N PRO A 58 -1.49 0.60 -10.87
CA PRO A 58 -2.31 1.59 -11.55
C PRO A 58 -2.14 1.56 -13.06
N VAL A 59 -1.01 1.08 -13.59
CA VAL A 59 -0.75 1.00 -15.04
C VAL A 59 -1.63 -0.09 -15.65
N LEU A 60 -1.69 -1.28 -15.04
CA LEU A 60 -2.60 -2.34 -15.48
C LEU A 60 -4.07 -1.90 -15.36
N SER A 61 -4.41 -1.17 -14.29
CA SER A 61 -5.76 -0.62 -14.12
C SER A 61 -6.12 0.36 -15.24
N LEU A 62 -5.21 1.26 -15.60
CA LEU A 62 -5.36 2.19 -16.72
C LEU A 62 -5.45 1.48 -18.07
N GLN A 63 -4.61 0.49 -18.32
CA GLN A 63 -4.65 -0.30 -19.55
C GLN A 63 -5.98 -1.05 -19.70
N SER A 64 -6.55 -1.57 -18.61
CA SER A 64 -7.88 -2.18 -18.65
C SER A 64 -8.95 -1.14 -19.00
N MET A 65 -8.86 0.08 -18.49
CA MET A 65 -9.81 1.14 -18.82
C MET A 65 -9.74 1.54 -20.30
N THR A 66 -8.56 1.55 -20.93
CA THR A 66 -8.45 1.89 -22.35
C THR A 66 -9.12 0.89 -23.29
N TYR A 67 -9.22 -0.40 -22.90
CA TYR A 67 -10.01 -1.38 -23.67
C TYR A 67 -11.48 -0.95 -23.77
N TYR A 68 -12.08 -0.52 -22.66
CA TYR A 68 -13.50 -0.17 -22.58
C TYR A 68 -13.85 1.22 -23.15
N ILE A 69 -12.86 2.11 -23.32
CA ILE A 69 -13.06 3.45 -23.89
C ILE A 69 -13.08 3.42 -25.43
N ASN A 70 -12.61 2.33 -26.06
CA ASN A 70 -12.60 2.17 -27.52
C ASN A 70 -13.80 1.36 -28.07
N GLU A 71 -14.73 0.93 -27.21
CA GLU A 71 -16.02 0.36 -27.61
C GLU A 71 -17.08 1.47 -27.71
N ASP A 72 -16.92 2.37 -28.69
CA ASP A 72 -17.96 3.29 -29.21
C ASP A 72 -18.01 3.17 -30.75
#